data_AF-L8X1B7-F1
#
_entry.id   AF-L8X1B7-F1
#
_cell.length_a   1.000
_cell.length_b   1.000
_cell.length_c   1.000
_cell.angle_alpha   90.00
_cell.angle_beta   90.00
_cell.angle_gamma   90.00
#
_symmetry.space_group_name_H-M   'P 1'
#
loop_
_entity.id
_entity.type
_entity.pdbx_description
1 polymer ?
#
loop_
_entity_poly.entity_id
_entity_poly.type
_entity_poly.pdbx_seq_one_letter_code
_entity_poly.pdbx_strand_id
1 'polypeptide(L)'
;MQLSRKRPGDWAVTRRLTSRHHAQVRPLRLDEGVKTLCCPGCELRGPAPRNHSKTYKVPRRPFESARLDAELKLAGEYGLRNKREIWRISLVLSKIRRAARELLKLEAKDPKRLFEGNALIRRLVRIGVLDETRMRLDYVLALKIEDFLERRLQTQVFKSGLAKSIHHARVLIRQRHIR
;
A
#
# COMPACT_ATOMS: atom_id res chain seq x y z
N MET A 1 37.31 34.84 -65.19
CA MET A 1 37.52 33.41 -65.51
C MET A 1 36.18 32.75 -65.77
N GLN A 2 36.04 32.29 -67.00
CA GLN A 2 35.24 31.18 -67.53
C GLN A 2 34.00 30.66 -66.77
N LEU A 3 32.87 30.66 -67.52
CA LEU A 3 31.92 29.57 -67.78
C LEU A 3 31.38 28.73 -66.60
N SER A 4 30.17 28.20 -66.58
CA SER A 4 28.94 28.25 -67.37
C SER A 4 28.00 27.30 -66.61
N ARG A 5 26.70 27.50 -66.78
CA ARG A 5 25.58 26.72 -66.23
C ARG A 5 25.82 25.20 -66.24
N LYS A 6 25.23 24.49 -65.26
CA LYS A 6 24.55 23.20 -65.48
C LYS A 6 23.61 22.84 -64.31
N ARG A 7 22.29 22.98 -64.54
CA ARG A 7 21.30 21.93 -64.17
C ARG A 7 21.49 20.80 -65.20
N PRO A 8 21.14 19.50 -65.00
CA PRO A 8 19.95 18.99 -64.27
C PRO A 8 20.13 17.57 -63.66
N GLY A 9 19.03 16.96 -63.21
CA GLY A 9 18.76 15.55 -63.57
C GLY A 9 18.73 14.53 -62.45
N ASP A 10 17.51 14.22 -62.02
CA ASP A 10 17.13 12.98 -61.34
C ASP A 10 17.67 11.73 -62.04
N TRP A 11 18.18 10.80 -61.26
CA TRP A 11 18.28 9.39 -61.63
C TRP A 11 17.52 8.57 -60.59
N ALA A 12 16.29 8.24 -60.93
CA ALA A 12 15.70 7.00 -60.45
C ALA A 12 16.63 5.82 -60.79
N VAL A 13 16.67 4.80 -59.93
CA VAL A 13 16.61 3.37 -60.28
C VAL A 13 16.95 2.51 -59.04
N THR A 14 15.89 1.95 -58.46
CA THR A 14 15.69 0.59 -57.94
C THR A 14 16.83 -0.22 -57.29
N ARG A 15 16.51 -0.79 -56.10
CA ARG A 15 16.60 -2.22 -55.69
C ARG A 15 17.22 -2.40 -54.30
N ARG A 16 16.38 -2.74 -53.33
CA ARG A 16 16.33 -4.11 -52.79
C ARG A 16 15.17 -4.28 -51.82
N LEU A 17 14.33 -5.26 -52.12
CA LEU A 17 13.51 -5.94 -51.14
C LEU A 17 14.43 -6.48 -50.04
N THR A 18 14.09 -6.21 -48.78
CA THR A 18 13.91 -7.23 -47.74
C THR A 18 13.14 -6.63 -46.57
N SER A 19 11.83 -6.93 -46.53
CA SER A 19 11.07 -7.32 -45.33
C SER A 19 11.69 -6.92 -43.99
N ARG A 20 11.26 -5.76 -43.46
CA ARG A 20 11.40 -5.43 -42.04
C ARG A 20 10.62 -6.46 -41.23
N HIS A 21 11.40 -7.13 -40.39
CA HIS A 21 11.00 -8.10 -39.39
C HIS A 21 9.69 -7.77 -38.68
N HIS A 22 8.84 -8.80 -38.65
CA HIS A 22 7.89 -9.09 -37.58
C HIS A 22 8.35 -8.50 -36.24
N ALA A 23 7.59 -7.53 -35.74
CA ALA A 23 7.56 -7.19 -34.33
C ALA A 23 6.93 -8.38 -33.60
N GLN A 24 7.77 -9.35 -33.25
CA GLN A 24 7.38 -10.51 -32.48
C GLN A 24 7.40 -10.13 -31.00
N VAL A 25 6.21 -10.17 -30.41
CA VAL A 25 5.93 -10.21 -28.98
C VAL A 25 6.89 -11.21 -28.34
N ARG A 26 7.82 -10.74 -27.50
CA ARG A 26 8.68 -11.65 -26.73
C ARG A 26 7.89 -12.18 -25.53
N PRO A 27 7.78 -13.51 -25.36
CA PRO A 27 7.19 -14.11 -24.18
C PRO A 27 8.12 -13.92 -22.97
N LEU A 28 7.49 -13.76 -21.80
CA LEU A 28 8.13 -13.86 -20.48
C LEU A 28 8.75 -15.26 -20.36
N ARG A 29 10.08 -15.33 -20.33
CA ARG A 29 10.80 -16.54 -19.89
C ARG A 29 11.06 -16.44 -18.39
N LEU A 30 10.47 -17.39 -17.67
CA LEU A 30 10.87 -17.82 -16.36
C LEU A 30 12.31 -18.32 -16.37
N ASP A 31 12.98 -18.02 -15.25
CA ASP A 31 14.14 -18.69 -14.66
C ASP A 31 15.42 -18.78 -15.50
N GLU A 32 16.44 -18.01 -15.08
CA GLU A 32 17.78 -18.52 -14.82
C GLU A 32 18.70 -17.40 -14.28
N GLY A 33 19.36 -17.67 -13.16
CA GLY A 33 20.60 -17.00 -12.78
C GLY A 33 20.45 -15.76 -11.89
N VAL A 34 20.07 -15.96 -10.63
CA VAL A 34 20.60 -15.13 -9.54
C VAL A 34 22.11 -15.33 -9.55
N LYS A 35 22.85 -14.49 -10.30
CA LYS A 35 24.30 -14.40 -10.24
C LYS A 35 24.68 -13.89 -8.85
N THR A 36 24.76 -14.81 -7.90
CA THR A 36 25.59 -14.62 -6.71
C THR A 36 27.03 -14.50 -7.21
N LEU A 37 27.53 -13.27 -7.29
CA LEU A 37 28.97 -13.02 -7.28
C LEU A 37 29.48 -13.48 -5.92
N CYS A 38 29.85 -14.76 -5.82
CA CYS A 38 30.59 -15.28 -4.68
C CYS A 38 32.07 -15.09 -5.00
N CYS A 39 32.73 -14.20 -4.26
CA CYS A 39 34.18 -14.28 -4.09
C CYS A 39 34.52 -15.65 -3.46
N PRO A 40 35.51 -16.39 -3.96
CA PRO A 40 35.98 -17.61 -3.31
C PRO A 40 36.76 -17.21 -2.05
N GLY A 41 36.23 -17.48 -0.86
CA GLY A 41 36.97 -17.30 0.39
C GLY A 41 36.21 -16.77 1.62
N CYS A 42 34.89 -16.60 1.58
CA CYS A 42 34.14 -16.10 2.75
C CYS A 42 33.07 -17.10 3.22
N GLU A 43 33.47 -18.03 4.10
CA GLU A 43 32.56 -18.90 4.84
C GLU A 43 31.91 -18.15 6.01
N LEU A 44 31.01 -17.21 5.73
CA LEU A 44 30.03 -16.74 6.72
C LEU A 44 28.69 -16.46 6.04
N ARG A 45 27.98 -17.53 5.65
CA ARG A 45 26.54 -17.44 5.34
C ARG A 45 25.75 -17.39 6.64
N GLY A 46 25.73 -16.21 7.27
CA GLY A 46 24.72 -15.91 8.29
C GLY A 46 23.31 -15.98 7.68
N PRO A 47 22.26 -16.31 8.44
CA PRO A 47 20.90 -16.30 7.93
C PRO A 47 20.55 -14.91 7.39
N ALA A 48 19.81 -14.87 6.28
CA ALA A 48 19.38 -13.62 5.67
C ALA A 48 18.76 -12.69 6.73
N PRO A 49 19.11 -11.39 6.72
CA PRO A 49 18.64 -10.47 7.76
C PRO A 49 17.13 -10.38 7.72
N ARG A 50 16.48 -10.49 8.90
CA ARG A 50 15.03 -10.34 9.01
C ARG A 50 14.66 -8.89 8.74
N ASN A 51 13.58 -8.67 7.99
CA ASN A 51 13.06 -7.32 7.74
C ASN A 51 12.32 -6.81 8.99
N HIS A 52 12.78 -5.70 9.55
CA HIS A 52 12.15 -5.03 10.69
C HIS A 52 11.55 -3.71 10.23
N SER A 53 10.31 -3.41 10.63
CA SER A 53 9.67 -2.14 10.29
C SER A 53 9.00 -1.51 11.50
N LYS A 54 9.01 -0.18 11.53
CA LYS A 54 8.34 0.60 12.58
C LYS A 54 6.83 0.59 12.32
N THR A 55 6.07 0.24 13.36
CA THR A 55 4.60 0.11 13.30
C THR A 55 3.86 1.36 13.75
N TYR A 56 4.54 2.33 14.36
CA TYR A 56 3.96 3.57 14.86
C TYR A 56 4.83 4.77 14.50
N LYS A 57 4.23 5.96 14.46
CA LYS A 57 4.93 7.23 14.27
C LYS A 57 4.57 8.17 15.42
N VAL A 58 5.59 8.78 16.03
CA VAL A 58 5.40 9.72 17.13
C VAL A 58 4.93 11.08 16.57
N PRO A 59 3.95 11.74 17.21
CA PRO A 59 3.57 13.12 16.88
C PRO A 59 4.76 14.08 16.92
N ARG A 60 4.74 15.12 16.07
CA ARG A 60 5.81 16.12 16.02
C ARG A 60 5.85 16.99 17.28
N ARG A 61 4.69 17.45 17.74
CA ARG A 61 4.52 18.26 18.95
C ARG A 61 4.10 17.35 20.10
N PRO A 62 4.92 17.18 21.15
CA PRO A 62 4.61 16.27 22.25
C PRO A 62 3.44 16.77 23.12
N PHE A 63 3.46 18.05 23.52
CA PHE A 63 2.58 18.61 24.55
C PHE A 63 1.50 19.52 23.96
N GLU A 64 0.61 18.93 23.18
CA GLU A 64 -0.56 19.63 22.64
C GLU A 64 -1.82 19.12 23.35
N SER A 65 -2.44 19.97 24.16
CA SER A 65 -3.57 19.61 25.03
C SER A 65 -4.72 18.99 24.24
N ALA A 66 -5.17 19.65 23.17
CA ALA A 66 -6.28 19.15 22.32
C ALA A 66 -6.03 17.72 21.78
N ARG A 67 -4.79 17.39 21.40
CA ARG A 67 -4.42 16.04 20.95
C ARG A 67 -4.43 15.05 22.11
N LEU A 68 -3.89 15.44 23.27
CA LEU A 68 -3.85 14.59 24.46
C LEU A 68 -5.25 14.23 24.94
N ASP A 69 -6.19 15.19 24.90
CA ASP A 69 -7.59 15.00 25.29
C ASP A 69 -8.32 14.08 24.30
N ALA A 70 -8.13 14.27 23.00
CA ALA A 70 -8.70 13.39 21.97
C ALA A 70 -8.17 11.95 22.10
N GLU A 71 -6.87 11.77 22.34
CA GLU A 71 -6.29 10.45 22.57
C GLU A 71 -6.80 9.79 23.86
N LEU A 72 -7.05 10.59 24.90
CA LEU A 72 -7.57 10.09 26.17
C LEU A 72 -9.02 9.62 26.04
N LYS A 73 -9.86 10.36 25.31
CA LYS A 73 -11.24 9.97 24.98
C LYS A 73 -11.28 8.62 24.24
N LEU A 74 -10.50 8.50 23.16
CA LEU A 74 -10.39 7.25 22.41
C LEU A 74 -9.85 6.09 23.26
N ALA A 75 -8.91 6.36 24.17
CA ALA A 75 -8.39 5.31 25.06
C ALA A 75 -9.44 4.82 26.06
N GLY A 76 -10.27 5.71 26.59
CA GLY A 76 -11.38 5.38 27.48
C GLY A 76 -12.46 4.56 26.79
N GLU A 77 -12.94 5.03 25.64
CA GLU A 77 -14.02 4.37 24.87
C GLU A 77 -13.63 2.97 24.41
N TYR A 78 -12.39 2.76 23.97
CA TYR A 78 -11.96 1.49 23.37
C TYR A 78 -11.11 0.61 24.31
N GLY A 79 -10.93 1.02 25.56
CA GLY A 79 -10.15 0.29 26.57
C GLY A 79 -8.70 0.03 26.15
N LEU A 80 -8.04 1.06 25.63
CA LEU A 80 -6.64 1.02 25.19
C LEU A 80 -5.69 1.23 26.38
N ARG A 81 -4.59 0.48 26.44
CA ARG A 81 -3.60 0.61 27.53
C ARG A 81 -2.61 1.74 27.26
N ASN A 82 -2.14 1.85 26.01
CA ASN A 82 -1.06 2.75 25.63
C ASN A 82 -1.44 3.59 24.41
N LYS A 83 -1.03 4.87 24.39
CA LYS A 83 -1.16 5.78 23.23
C LYS A 83 -0.49 5.24 21.96
N ARG A 84 0.51 4.37 22.12
CA ARG A 84 1.15 3.67 20.99
C ARG A 84 0.16 2.84 20.16
N GLU A 85 -0.90 2.29 20.76
CA GLU A 85 -1.94 1.55 20.02
C GLU A 85 -2.67 2.48 19.05
N ILE A 86 -3.01 3.70 19.49
CA ILE A 86 -3.62 4.75 18.66
C ILE A 86 -2.67 5.16 17.54
N TRP A 87 -1.39 5.38 17.86
CA TRP A 87 -0.40 5.80 16.86
C TRP A 87 -0.11 4.74 15.79
N ARG A 88 -0.28 3.45 16.10
CA ARG A 88 -0.21 2.37 15.09
C ARG A 88 -1.34 2.50 14.08
N ILE A 89 -2.57 2.70 14.55
CA ILE A 89 -3.74 2.84 13.68
C ILE A 89 -3.63 4.10 12.83
N SER A 90 -3.20 5.22 13.44
CA SER A 90 -2.94 6.47 12.72
C SER A 90 -1.89 6.30 11.61
N LEU A 91 -0.82 5.52 11.86
CA LEU A 91 0.16 5.22 10.82
C LEU A 91 -0.43 4.38 9.68
N VAL A 92 -1.26 3.38 9.99
CA VAL A 92 -1.94 2.55 8.98
C VAL A 92 -2.86 3.40 8.11
N LEU A 93 -3.70 4.24 8.71
CA LEU A 93 -4.54 5.21 8.00
C LEU A 93 -3.72 6.14 7.11
N SER A 94 -2.59 6.64 7.62
CA SER A 94 -1.70 7.51 6.85
C SER A 94 -1.14 6.82 5.61
N LYS A 95 -0.80 5.52 5.70
CA LYS A 95 -0.33 4.72 4.56
C LYS A 95 -1.45 4.51 3.53
N ILE A 96 -2.66 4.19 3.99
CA ILE A 96 -3.83 4.00 3.13
C ILE A 96 -4.19 5.30 2.40
N ARG A 97 -4.28 6.43 3.11
CA ARG A 97 -4.58 7.74 2.53
C ARG A 97 -3.48 8.19 1.57
N ARG A 98 -2.21 7.86 1.84
CA ARG A 98 -1.11 8.13 0.90
C ARG A 98 -1.29 7.35 -0.39
N ALA A 99 -1.57 6.04 -0.31
CA ALA A 99 -1.83 5.23 -1.50
C ALA A 99 -3.02 5.78 -2.30
N ALA A 100 -4.14 6.09 -1.65
CA ALA A 100 -5.29 6.69 -2.31
C ALA A 100 -4.97 8.01 -3.03
N ARG A 101 -4.18 8.90 -2.40
CA ARG A 101 -3.75 10.16 -3.05
C ARG A 101 -2.87 9.95 -4.28
N GLU A 102 -1.99 8.95 -4.29
CA GLU A 102 -1.19 8.65 -5.49
C GLU A 102 -2.08 8.11 -6.63
N LEU A 103 -3.08 7.29 -6.30
CA LEU A 103 -4.01 6.72 -7.29
C LEU A 103 -4.96 7.77 -7.89
N LEU A 104 -5.34 8.80 -7.14
CA LEU A 104 -6.21 9.87 -7.63
C LEU A 104 -5.52 10.84 -8.59
N LYS A 105 -4.17 10.91 -8.58
CA LYS A 105 -3.41 11.74 -9.53
C LYS A 105 -3.41 11.15 -10.96
N LEU A 106 -3.53 9.83 -11.06
CA LEU A 106 -3.52 9.09 -12.32
C LEU A 106 -4.87 9.20 -13.03
N GLU A 107 -4.91 8.94 -14.34
CA GLU A 107 -6.15 8.97 -15.10
C GLU A 107 -7.05 7.79 -14.72
N ALA A 108 -8.37 7.94 -14.85
CA ALA A 108 -9.36 6.93 -14.49
C ALA A 108 -9.18 5.58 -15.21
N LYS A 109 -8.60 5.59 -16.42
CA LYS A 109 -8.42 4.41 -17.28
C LYS A 109 -7.06 3.72 -17.12
N ASP A 110 -6.17 4.27 -16.28
CA ASP A 110 -4.85 3.69 -16.09
C ASP A 110 -4.96 2.28 -15.46
N PRO A 111 -4.23 1.28 -16.00
CA PRO A 111 -4.29 -0.09 -15.49
C PRO A 111 -3.82 -0.18 -14.03
N LYS A 112 -2.85 0.66 -13.65
CA LYS A 112 -2.36 0.76 -12.26
C LYS A 112 -3.45 1.24 -11.32
N ARG A 113 -4.21 2.27 -11.72
CA ARG A 113 -5.29 2.83 -10.90
C ARG A 113 -6.40 1.80 -10.67
N LEU A 114 -6.80 1.09 -11.72
CA LEU A 114 -7.83 0.05 -11.62
C LEU A 114 -7.37 -1.12 -10.74
N PHE A 115 -6.14 -1.61 -10.93
CA PHE A 115 -5.63 -2.75 -10.19
C PHE A 115 -5.41 -2.43 -8.71
N GLU A 116 -4.61 -1.40 -8.42
CA GLU A 116 -4.27 -1.04 -7.04
C GLU A 116 -5.46 -0.45 -6.29
N GLY A 117 -6.32 0.32 -6.97
CA GLY A 117 -7.55 0.86 -6.40
C GLY A 117 -8.51 -0.24 -5.96
N ASN A 118 -8.79 -1.20 -6.85
CA ASN A 118 -9.66 -2.34 -6.52
C ASN A 118 -9.04 -3.22 -5.43
N ALA A 119 -7.72 -3.43 -5.45
CA ALA A 119 -7.03 -4.18 -4.40
C ALA A 119 -7.10 -3.48 -3.03
N LEU A 120 -7.04 -2.14 -3.01
CA LEU A 120 -7.19 -1.36 -1.79
C LEU A 120 -8.61 -1.47 -1.22
N ILE A 121 -9.64 -1.30 -2.06
CA ILE A 121 -11.04 -1.41 -1.65
C ILE A 121 -11.36 -2.82 -1.14
N ARG A 122 -10.93 -3.86 -1.87
CA ARG A 122 -11.12 -5.27 -1.45
C ARG A 122 -10.54 -5.57 -0.06
N ARG A 123 -9.37 -4.99 0.27
CA ARG A 123 -8.77 -5.14 1.61
C ARG A 123 -9.60 -4.44 2.68
N LEU A 124 -10.12 -3.25 2.40
CA LEU A 124 -10.94 -2.50 3.36
C LEU A 124 -12.30 -3.16 3.62
N VAL A 125 -12.94 -3.70 2.58
CA VAL A 125 -14.19 -4.46 2.70
C VAL A 125 -13.97 -5.74 3.52
N ARG A 126 -12.86 -6.47 3.30
CA ARG A 126 -12.52 -7.66 4.09
C ARG A 126 -12.36 -7.37 5.59
N ILE A 127 -11.80 -6.22 5.93
CA ILE A 127 -11.68 -5.79 7.34
C ILE A 127 -13.03 -5.27 7.87
N GLY A 128 -13.95 -4.87 6.98
CA GLY A 128 -15.24 -4.28 7.30
C GLY A 128 -15.19 -2.80 7.62
N VAL A 129 -14.15 -2.07 7.21
CA VAL A 129 -14.05 -0.62 7.46
C VAL A 129 -15.00 0.17 6.57
N LEU A 130 -15.33 -0.36 5.40
CA LEU A 130 -16.18 0.27 4.40
C LEU A 130 -17.35 -0.65 4.06
N ASP A 131 -18.54 -0.07 3.91
CA ASP A 131 -19.73 -0.76 3.40
C ASP A 131 -19.69 -0.93 1.88
N GLU A 132 -20.37 -1.97 1.41
CA GLU A 132 -20.43 -2.37 -0.01
C GLU A 132 -21.02 -1.29 -0.92
N THR A 133 -21.84 -0.39 -0.36
CA THR A 133 -22.47 0.70 -1.11
C THR A 133 -21.50 1.83 -1.46
N ARG A 134 -20.33 1.91 -0.81
CA ARG A 134 -19.40 3.06 -0.90
C ARG A 134 -18.03 2.70 -1.46
N MET A 135 -17.98 1.94 -2.55
CA MET A 135 -16.73 1.48 -3.21
C MET A 135 -16.01 2.55 -4.05
N ARG A 136 -15.98 3.81 -3.63
CA ARG A 136 -15.21 4.88 -4.32
C ARG A 136 -13.94 5.23 -3.55
N LEU A 137 -12.88 5.61 -4.27
CA LEU A 137 -11.60 5.98 -3.68
C LEU A 137 -11.70 7.23 -2.79
N ASP A 138 -12.67 8.11 -3.06
CA ASP A 138 -12.86 9.35 -2.30
C ASP A 138 -13.28 9.09 -0.85
N TYR A 139 -14.09 8.05 -0.60
CA TYR A 139 -14.50 7.68 0.75
C TYR A 139 -13.33 7.16 1.60
N VAL A 140 -12.30 6.59 0.97
CA VAL A 140 -11.08 6.14 1.67
C VAL A 140 -10.34 7.34 2.31
N LEU A 141 -10.46 8.54 1.74
CA LEU A 141 -9.85 9.74 2.30
C LEU A 141 -10.60 10.26 3.54
N ALA A 142 -11.89 9.96 3.66
CA ALA A 142 -12.77 10.39 4.75
C ALA A 142 -12.74 9.44 5.97
N LEU A 143 -12.00 8.33 5.89
CA LEU A 143 -11.89 7.34 6.97
C LEU A 143 -11.35 7.94 8.26
N LYS A 144 -11.97 7.54 9.38
CA LYS A 144 -11.61 7.94 10.73
C LYS A 144 -10.83 6.84 11.45
N ILE A 145 -10.30 7.18 12.62
CA ILE A 145 -9.58 6.24 13.51
C ILE A 145 -10.57 5.28 14.17
N GLU A 146 -11.77 5.78 14.48
CA GLU A 146 -12.88 5.03 15.09
C GLU A 146 -13.22 3.77 14.29
N ASP A 147 -13.36 3.89 12.96
CA ASP A 147 -13.73 2.78 12.07
C ASP A 147 -12.79 1.56 12.21
N PHE A 148 -11.50 1.80 12.46
CA PHE A 148 -10.52 0.73 12.69
C PHE A 148 -10.54 0.19 14.13
N LEU A 149 -10.88 1.04 15.10
CA LEU A 149 -10.98 0.63 16.50
C LEU A 149 -12.20 -0.27 16.73
N GLU A 150 -13.29 -0.05 16.02
CA GLU A 150 -14.49 -0.90 16.05
C GLU A 150 -14.26 -2.31 15.52
N ARG A 151 -13.29 -2.49 14.60
CA ARG A 151 -12.95 -3.80 14.04
C ARG A 151 -11.94 -4.59 14.88
N ARG A 152 -11.50 -4.08 16.03
CA ARG A 152 -10.62 -4.82 16.94
C ARG A 152 -11.39 -5.98 17.58
N LEU A 153 -10.69 -7.10 17.80
CA LEU A 153 -11.29 -8.26 18.48
C LEU A 153 -11.91 -7.88 19.84
N GLN A 154 -11.28 -6.95 20.57
CA GLN A 154 -11.78 -6.46 21.86
C GLN A 154 -13.18 -5.83 21.76
N THR A 155 -13.41 -4.97 20.76
CA THR A 155 -14.70 -4.31 20.54
C THR A 155 -15.71 -5.25 19.91
N GLN A 156 -15.28 -6.15 19.03
CA GLN A 156 -16.14 -7.18 18.46
C GLN A 156 -16.69 -8.10 19.55
N VAL A 157 -15.84 -8.60 20.45
CA VAL A 157 -16.25 -9.46 21.58
C VAL A 157 -17.23 -8.74 22.52
N PHE A 158 -17.03 -7.44 22.75
CA PHE A 158 -17.95 -6.63 23.54
C PHE A 158 -19.30 -6.45 22.83
N LYS A 159 -19.29 -6.12 21.53
CA LYS A 159 -20.52 -5.97 20.72
C LYS A 159 -21.29 -7.30 20.59
N SER A 160 -20.59 -8.43 20.55
CA SER A 160 -21.20 -9.77 20.55
C SER A 160 -21.78 -10.21 21.90
N GLY A 161 -21.67 -9.39 22.96
CA GLY A 161 -22.26 -9.68 24.28
C GLY A 161 -21.52 -10.72 25.12
N LEU A 162 -20.36 -11.22 24.66
CA LEU A 162 -19.56 -12.23 25.39
C LEU A 162 -18.90 -11.64 26.66
N ALA A 163 -18.76 -10.33 26.73
CA ALA A 163 -18.13 -9.63 27.84
C ALA A 163 -19.02 -8.48 28.34
N LYS A 164 -19.11 -8.36 29.67
CA LYS A 164 -19.84 -7.27 30.35
C LYS A 164 -19.25 -5.87 30.14
N SER A 165 -17.95 -5.77 29.80
CA SER A 165 -17.22 -4.51 29.62
C SER A 165 -16.07 -4.69 28.64
N ILE A 166 -15.61 -3.60 28.04
CA ILE A 166 -14.48 -3.54 27.10
C ILE A 166 -13.17 -3.97 27.77
N HIS A 167 -13.00 -3.67 29.07
CA HIS A 167 -11.85 -4.13 29.84
C HIS A 167 -11.93 -5.63 30.13
N HIS A 168 -13.14 -6.16 30.39
CA HIS A 168 -13.35 -7.58 30.58
C HIS A 168 -13.04 -8.38 29.30
N ALA A 169 -13.48 -7.90 28.14
CA ALA A 169 -13.16 -8.50 26.84
C ALA A 169 -11.64 -8.67 26.64
N ARG A 170 -10.83 -7.68 27.05
CA ARG A 170 -9.37 -7.76 26.95
C ARG A 170 -8.76 -8.87 27.81
N VAL A 171 -9.30 -9.08 29.01
CA VAL A 171 -8.84 -10.13 29.93
C VAL A 171 -9.18 -11.51 29.35
N LEU A 172 -10.41 -11.71 28.87
CA LEU A 172 -10.84 -12.97 28.26
C LEU A 172 -9.99 -13.36 27.04
N ILE A 173 -9.68 -12.39 26.17
CA ILE A 173 -8.80 -12.62 25.02
C ILE A 173 -7.39 -13.00 25.49
N ARG A 174 -6.85 -12.29 26.49
CA ARG A 174 -5.51 -12.56 27.02
C ARG A 174 -5.41 -13.94 27.67
N GLN A 175 -6.46 -14.37 28.36
CA GLN A 175 -6.57 -15.68 29.00
C GLN A 175 -6.88 -16.81 27.99
N ARG A 176 -7.09 -16.48 26.71
CA ARG A 176 -7.41 -17.44 25.63
C ARG A 176 -8.75 -18.16 25.83
N HIS A 177 -9.74 -17.50 26.44
CA HIS A 177 -11.09 -18.04 26.57
C HIS A 177 -11.93 -17.93 25.28
N ILE A 178 -11.36 -17.31 24.24
CA ILE A 178 -12.01 -17.03 22.96
C ILE A 178 -11.13 -17.62 21.86
N ARG A 179 -11.75 -18.32 20.90
CA ARG A 179 -11.09 -19.02 19.80
C ARG A 179 -11.50 -18.44 18.46
#